data_AF-A0AAV0XSW3-F1
#
_entry.id   AF-A0AAV0XSW3-F1
#
_cell.length_a   1.000
_cell.length_b   1.000
_cell.length_c   1.000
_cell.angle_alpha   90.00
_cell.angle_beta   90.00
_cell.angle_gamma   90.00
#
_symmetry.space_group_name_H-M   'P 1'
#
loop_
_entity.id
_entity.type
_entity.pdbx_description
1 polymer ?
#
loop_
_entity_poly.entity_id
_entity_poly.type
_entity_poly.pdbx_seq_one_letter_code
_entity_poly.pdbx_strand_id
1 'polypeptide(L)'
;MIVDLGFKFNSSLDPGPHITMICCKAYKMLGFLKRLAHDFKLGLSLKILFCSLVRPILEYGAVLWNPHTAGHSRQLEMVQRKFLSCAGFILNIHHQPHDYVPVSEFLNIDTLSNRIITLGFKFLNGLISGNIDSPDLLSLINFRVPQRNSRNNAAFYVPSYTSNYLANEPITRIMSLANVDDSRLC
;
A
#
# COMPACT_ATOMS: atom_id res chain seq x y z
N MET A 1 16.91 14.90 12.28
CA MET A 1 16.25 13.81 11.55
C MET A 1 16.12 12.65 12.52
N ILE A 2 14.89 12.21 12.80
CA ILE A 2 14.62 11.21 13.84
C ILE A 2 14.16 9.93 13.15
N VAL A 3 14.68 8.79 13.60
CA VAL A 3 14.23 7.46 13.16
C VAL A 3 13.60 6.78 14.35
N ASP A 4 12.34 6.36 14.19
CA ASP A 4 11.62 5.62 15.22
C ASP A 4 10.78 4.51 14.58
N LEU A 5 10.80 3.30 15.16
CA LEU A 5 10.11 2.09 14.67
C LEU A 5 10.31 1.78 13.16
N GLY A 6 11.42 2.25 12.57
CA GLY A 6 11.71 2.11 11.14
C GLY A 6 11.14 3.22 10.26
N PHE A 7 10.41 4.18 10.82
CA PHE A 7 9.96 5.42 10.18
C PHE A 7 11.03 6.50 10.27
N LYS A 8 11.12 7.32 9.22
CA LYS A 8 12.12 8.38 9.12
C LYS A 8 11.41 9.71 8.99
N PHE A 9 11.48 10.53 10.03
CA PHE A 9 10.80 11.83 10.06
C PHE A 9 11.79 12.98 9.85
N ASN A 10 11.40 13.93 9.01
CA ASN A 10 12.07 15.23 8.86
C ASN A 10 11.26 16.32 9.58
N SER A 11 11.89 17.47 9.81
CA SER A 11 11.24 18.63 10.44
C SER A 11 10.08 19.20 9.62
N SER A 12 10.04 18.91 8.31
CA SER A 12 9.01 19.38 7.38
C SER A 12 7.85 18.39 7.22
N LEU A 13 7.85 17.25 7.93
CA LEU A 13 6.90 16.13 7.81
C LEU A 13 6.69 15.62 6.37
N ASP A 14 7.67 15.84 5.49
CA ASP A 14 7.63 15.35 4.12
C ASP A 14 7.95 13.84 4.07
N PRO A 15 7.08 13.01 3.45
CA PRO A 15 7.27 11.57 3.38
C PRO A 15 8.37 11.12 2.41
N GLY A 16 8.86 12.01 1.53
CA GLY A 16 9.83 11.68 0.48
C GLY A 16 11.10 10.93 0.96
N PRO A 17 11.81 11.40 1.99
CA PRO A 17 12.99 10.73 2.53
C PRO A 17 12.71 9.34 3.07
N HIS A 18 11.53 9.14 3.68
CA HIS A 18 11.10 7.84 4.20
C HIS A 18 10.80 6.86 3.06
N ILE A 19 10.06 7.31 2.05
CA ILE A 19 9.71 6.50 0.86
C ILE A 19 10.97 6.10 0.09
N THR A 20 11.91 7.03 -0.07
CA THR A 20 13.21 6.74 -0.70
C THR A 20 13.98 5.68 0.08
N MET A 21 14.01 5.78 1.41
CA MET A 21 14.65 4.77 2.27
C MET A 21 14.00 3.39 2.11
N ILE A 22 12.66 3.30 2.13
CA ILE A 22 11.92 2.05 1.90
C ILE A 22 12.25 1.47 0.52
N CYS A 23 12.16 2.28 -0.53
CA CYS A 23 12.48 1.86 -1.90
C CYS A 23 13.92 1.32 -1.98
N CYS A 24 14.90 2.01 -1.40
CA CYS A 24 16.29 1.55 -1.38
C CYS A 24 16.45 0.21 -0.66
N LYS A 25 15.79 0.01 0.49
CA LYS A 25 15.80 -1.29 1.20
C LYS A 25 15.17 -2.40 0.35
N ALA A 26 14.03 -2.11 -0.26
CA ALA A 26 13.31 -3.07 -1.11
C ALA A 26 14.11 -3.43 -2.38
N TYR A 27 14.77 -2.47 -3.03
CA TYR A 27 15.64 -2.73 -4.18
C TYR A 27 16.87 -3.58 -3.81
N LYS A 28 17.49 -3.33 -2.65
CA LYS A 28 18.60 -4.17 -2.17
C LYS A 28 18.16 -5.62 -1.96
N MET A 29 16.99 -5.81 -1.33
CA MET A 29 16.41 -7.14 -1.14
C MET A 29 16.02 -7.80 -2.47
N LEU A 30 15.47 -7.02 -3.41
CA LEU A 30 15.14 -7.50 -4.75
C LEU A 30 16.39 -7.95 -5.53
N GLY A 31 17.50 -7.22 -5.41
CA GLY A 31 18.78 -7.61 -6.00
C GLY A 31 19.34 -8.90 -5.42
N PHE A 32 19.18 -9.11 -4.11
CA PHE A 32 19.49 -10.38 -3.46
C PHE A 32 18.60 -11.52 -3.99
N LEU A 33 17.28 -11.29 -4.04
CA LEU A 33 16.31 -12.26 -4.56
C LEU A 33 16.60 -12.65 -6.01
N LYS A 34 16.99 -11.68 -6.86
CA LYS A 34 17.34 -11.95 -8.27
C LYS A 34 18.53 -12.91 -8.40
N ARG A 35 19.57 -12.74 -7.57
CA ARG A 35 20.73 -13.64 -7.54
C ARG A 35 20.33 -15.04 -7.08
N LEU A 36 19.60 -15.11 -5.98
CA LEU A 36 19.08 -16.38 -5.45
C LEU A 36 18.24 -17.13 -6.49
N ALA A 37 17.34 -16.42 -7.17
CA ALA A 37 16.47 -17.03 -8.17
C ALA A 37 17.23 -17.58 -9.38
N HIS A 38 18.29 -16.88 -9.80
CA HIS A 38 19.16 -17.32 -10.88
C HIS A 38 19.95 -18.58 -10.48
N ASP A 39 20.58 -18.55 -9.31
CA ASP A 39 21.48 -19.63 -8.88
C ASP A 39 20.74 -20.93 -8.57
N PHE A 40 19.52 -20.83 -8.02
CA PHE A 40 18.71 -21.99 -7.61
C PHE A 40 17.57 -22.33 -8.58
N LYS A 41 17.45 -21.63 -9.73
CA LYS A 41 16.40 -21.84 -10.75
C LYS A 41 14.96 -21.87 -10.20
N LEU A 42 14.67 -20.97 -9.26
CA LEU A 42 13.45 -20.99 -8.43
C LEU A 42 12.21 -20.37 -9.09
N GLY A 43 11.90 -20.73 -10.33
CA GLY A 43 10.81 -20.11 -11.13
C GLY A 43 9.48 -19.98 -10.37
N LEU A 44 8.92 -21.09 -9.88
CA LEU A 44 7.63 -21.09 -9.16
C LEU A 44 7.71 -20.50 -7.74
N SER A 45 8.89 -20.54 -7.11
CA SER A 45 9.08 -20.03 -5.74
C SER A 45 9.36 -18.52 -5.70
N LEU A 46 9.57 -17.87 -6.85
CA LEU A 46 9.80 -16.43 -6.96
C LEU A 46 8.71 -15.60 -6.28
N LYS A 47 7.44 -15.97 -6.48
CA LYS A 47 6.30 -15.31 -5.84
C LYS A 47 6.43 -15.37 -4.31
N ILE A 48 6.69 -16.56 -3.78
CA ILE A 48 6.76 -16.81 -2.34
C ILE A 48 7.89 -15.97 -1.73
N LEU A 49 9.07 -16.00 -2.35
CA LEU A 49 10.23 -15.22 -1.93
C LEU A 49 9.97 -13.71 -1.96
N PHE A 50 9.29 -13.22 -2.99
CA PHE A 50 8.94 -11.81 -3.08
C PHE A 50 7.96 -11.42 -1.96
N CYS A 51 6.93 -12.23 -1.76
CA CYS A 51 5.93 -12.02 -0.72
C CYS A 51 6.50 -12.13 0.70
N SER A 52 7.56 -12.91 0.93
CA SER A 52 8.16 -13.07 2.26
C SER A 52 9.27 -12.07 2.56
N LEU A 53 10.02 -11.60 1.55
CA LEU A 53 11.21 -10.77 1.77
C LEU A 53 11.01 -9.31 1.37
N VAL A 54 10.41 -9.04 0.21
CA VAL A 54 10.30 -7.68 -0.34
C VAL A 54 8.99 -7.03 0.08
N ARG A 55 7.89 -7.78 0.04
CA ARG A 55 6.55 -7.28 0.36
C ARG A 55 6.45 -6.71 1.78
N PRO A 56 6.99 -7.32 2.85
CA PRO A 56 6.91 -6.74 4.18
C PRO A 56 7.61 -5.38 4.28
N ILE A 57 8.70 -5.17 3.52
CA ILE A 57 9.42 -3.88 3.51
C ILE A 57 8.54 -2.77 2.92
N LEU A 58 7.76 -3.09 1.89
CA LEU A 58 6.88 -2.11 1.20
C LEU A 58 5.54 -1.89 1.92
N GLU A 59 5.04 -2.90 2.62
CA GLU A 59 3.70 -2.85 3.23
C GLU A 59 3.74 -2.48 4.72
N TYR A 60 4.90 -2.58 5.38
CA TYR A 60 5.03 -2.23 6.79
C TYR A 60 4.64 -0.78 7.06
N GLY A 61 3.59 -0.60 7.86
CA GLY A 61 3.03 0.70 8.21
C GLY A 61 2.48 1.49 7.02
N ALA A 62 2.25 0.88 5.85
CA ALA A 62 1.83 1.60 4.66
C ALA A 62 0.52 2.38 4.85
N VAL A 63 -0.35 1.92 5.75
CA VAL A 63 -1.57 2.63 6.16
C VAL A 63 -1.25 4.06 6.66
N LEU A 64 -0.15 4.24 7.38
CA LEU A 64 0.29 5.49 7.99
C LEU A 64 0.95 6.45 6.97
N TRP A 65 1.91 5.95 6.19
CA TRP A 65 2.76 6.82 5.35
C TRP A 65 2.40 6.84 3.87
N ASN A 66 1.38 6.09 3.43
CA ASN A 66 1.06 5.97 2.00
C ASN A 66 1.02 7.36 1.32
N PRO A 67 1.86 7.58 0.30
CA PRO A 67 1.98 8.89 -0.33
C PRO A 67 0.70 9.27 -1.08
N HIS A 68 0.31 10.54 -0.96
CA HIS A 68 -0.74 11.13 -1.79
C HIS A 68 -0.21 11.66 -3.12
N THR A 69 1.11 11.88 -3.24
CA THR A 69 1.73 12.39 -4.46
C THR A 69 2.00 11.27 -5.46
N ALA A 70 1.50 11.42 -6.69
CA ALA A 70 1.65 10.44 -7.77
C ALA A 70 3.12 10.04 -8.05
N GLY A 71 4.08 10.96 -7.88
CA GLY A 71 5.50 10.68 -8.05
C GLY A 71 6.03 9.64 -7.08
N HIS A 72 5.69 9.78 -5.80
CA HIS A 72 6.11 8.83 -4.76
C HIS A 72 5.39 7.48 -4.87
N SER A 73 4.09 7.48 -5.21
CA SER A 73 3.36 6.25 -5.49
C SER A 73 3.97 5.49 -6.67
N ARG A 74 4.36 6.20 -7.74
CA ARG A 74 5.06 5.61 -8.89
C ARG A 74 6.42 5.03 -8.50
N GLN A 75 7.17 5.71 -7.64
CA GLN A 75 8.49 5.24 -7.17
C GLN A 75 8.38 3.89 -6.43
N LEU A 76 7.34 3.72 -5.60
CA LEU A 76 7.08 2.46 -4.91
C LEU A 76 6.64 1.36 -5.88
N GLU A 77 5.72 1.68 -6.80
CA GLU A 77 5.25 0.73 -7.82
C GLU A 77 6.39 0.25 -8.74
N MET A 78 7.39 1.11 -9.00
CA MET A 78 8.58 0.72 -9.77
C MET A 78 9.34 -0.45 -9.15
N VAL A 79 9.35 -0.59 -7.82
CA VAL A 79 9.98 -1.75 -7.14
C VAL A 79 9.29 -3.04 -7.57
N GLN A 80 7.96 -3.05 -7.54
CA GLN A 80 7.17 -4.19 -7.98
C GLN A 80 7.33 -4.45 -9.49
N ARG A 81 7.28 -3.40 -10.33
CA ARG A 81 7.49 -3.56 -11.78
C ARG A 81 8.86 -4.14 -12.11
N LYS A 82 9.90 -3.76 -11.36
CA LYS A 82 11.24 -4.32 -11.54
C LYS A 82 11.28 -5.80 -11.18
N PHE A 83 10.55 -6.21 -10.14
CA PHE A 83 10.38 -7.63 -9.81
C PHE A 83 9.65 -8.38 -10.93
N LEU A 84 8.51 -7.87 -11.41
CA LEU A 84 7.74 -8.48 -12.50
C LEU A 84 8.58 -8.63 -13.77
N SER A 85 9.37 -7.62 -14.12
CA SER A 85 10.31 -7.70 -15.25
C SER A 85 11.35 -8.83 -15.07
N CYS A 86 11.88 -9.01 -13.86
CA CYS A 86 12.82 -10.10 -13.61
C CYS A 86 12.12 -11.47 -13.64
N ALA A 87 10.91 -11.55 -13.10
CA ALA A 87 10.13 -12.78 -13.08
C ALA A 87 9.70 -13.20 -14.49
N GLY A 88 9.27 -12.26 -15.34
CA GLY A 88 8.94 -12.52 -16.74
C GLY A 88 10.14 -13.08 -17.52
N PHE A 89 11.34 -12.55 -17.27
CA PHE A 89 12.58 -13.08 -17.86
C PHE A 89 12.90 -14.51 -17.37
N ILE A 90 12.80 -14.78 -16.08
CA ILE A 90 13.13 -16.11 -15.51
C ILE A 90 12.10 -17.17 -15.93
N LEU A 91 10.83 -16.78 -16.04
CA LEU A 91 9.72 -17.66 -16.41
C LEU A 91 9.51 -17.75 -17.93
N ASN A 92 10.32 -17.02 -18.71
CA ASN A 92 10.24 -16.94 -20.18
C ASN A 92 8.85 -16.54 -20.70
N ILE A 93 8.19 -15.60 -20.02
CA ILE A 93 6.89 -15.06 -20.40
C ILE A 93 7.12 -13.90 -21.36
N HIS A 94 6.66 -14.03 -22.60
CA HIS A 94 6.71 -12.95 -23.58
C HIS A 94 5.69 -11.87 -23.22
N HIS A 95 6.16 -10.63 -23.06
CA HIS A 95 5.32 -9.47 -22.83
C HIS A 95 5.95 -8.24 -23.51
N GLN A 96 5.14 -7.23 -23.82
CA GLN A 96 5.67 -5.99 -24.38
C GLN A 96 6.46 -5.20 -23.33
N PRO A 97 7.47 -4.40 -23.74
CA PRO A 97 8.17 -3.51 -22.82
C PRO A 97 7.17 -2.61 -22.08
N HIS A 98 7.27 -2.58 -20.75
CA HIS A 98 6.41 -1.81 -19.84
C HIS A 98 4.97 -2.32 -19.64
N ASP A 99 4.54 -3.33 -20.38
CA ASP A 99 3.31 -4.05 -20.07
C ASP A 99 3.63 -5.31 -19.25
N TYR A 100 3.35 -5.23 -17.95
CA TYR A 100 3.61 -6.31 -16.99
C TYR A 100 2.33 -7.01 -16.52
N VAL A 101 1.17 -6.67 -17.10
CA VAL A 101 -0.12 -7.27 -16.75
C VAL A 101 -0.09 -8.80 -16.89
N PRO A 102 0.43 -9.39 -18.00
CA PRO A 102 0.45 -10.85 -18.15
C PRO A 102 1.27 -11.56 -17.06
N VAL A 103 2.39 -10.96 -16.64
CA VAL A 103 3.24 -11.53 -15.59
C VAL A 103 2.59 -11.37 -14.21
N SER A 104 1.90 -10.24 -14.00
CA SER A 104 1.16 -9.98 -12.75
C SER A 104 0.00 -10.95 -12.57
N GLU A 105 -0.75 -11.22 -13.64
CA GLU A 105 -1.85 -12.18 -13.66
C GLU A 105 -1.34 -13.61 -13.47
N PHE A 106 -0.28 -14.01 -14.19
CA PHE A 106 0.33 -15.33 -14.02
C PHE A 106 0.80 -15.58 -12.60
N LEU A 107 1.43 -14.58 -11.97
CA LEU A 107 1.88 -14.67 -10.58
C LEU A 107 0.76 -14.37 -9.57
N ASN A 108 -0.42 -13.93 -10.02
CA ASN A 108 -1.52 -13.45 -9.17
C ASN A 108 -1.01 -12.48 -8.09
N ILE A 109 -0.42 -11.37 -8.55
CA ILE A 109 0.09 -10.28 -7.72
C ILE A 109 -0.66 -9.00 -8.08
N ASP A 110 -1.39 -8.43 -7.12
CA ASP A 110 -2.06 -7.13 -7.28
C ASP A 110 -1.07 -5.96 -7.31
N THR A 111 -1.50 -4.78 -7.76
CA THR A 111 -0.69 -3.55 -7.65
C THR A 111 -0.42 -3.20 -6.18
N LEU A 112 0.70 -2.54 -5.89
CA LEU A 112 1.00 -2.13 -4.52
C LEU A 112 -0.08 -1.19 -3.99
N SER A 113 -0.56 -0.26 -4.83
CA SER A 113 -1.65 0.65 -4.49
C SER A 113 -2.91 -0.10 -4.02
N ASN A 114 -3.34 -1.13 -4.75
CA ASN A 114 -4.52 -1.92 -4.34
C ASN A 114 -4.29 -2.63 -3.01
N ARG A 115 -3.10 -3.18 -2.78
CA ARG A 115 -2.78 -3.87 -1.52
C ARG A 115 -2.75 -2.90 -0.34
N ILE A 116 -2.20 -1.70 -0.52
CA ILE A 116 -2.20 -0.65 0.51
C ILE A 116 -3.63 -0.22 0.84
N ILE A 117 -4.49 -0.06 -0.17
CA ILE A 117 -5.91 0.26 0.02
C ILE A 117 -6.57 -0.86 0.85
N THR A 118 -6.37 -2.13 0.47
CA THR A 118 -6.88 -3.29 1.22
C THR A 118 -6.37 -3.34 2.66
N LEU A 119 -5.11 -2.98 2.93
CA LEU A 119 -4.59 -2.87 4.29
C LEU A 119 -5.29 -1.76 5.09
N GLY A 120 -5.59 -0.62 4.45
CA GLY A 120 -6.38 0.46 5.06
C GLY A 120 -7.79 0.00 5.44
N PHE A 121 -8.47 -0.72 4.55
CA PHE A 121 -9.79 -1.31 4.84
C PHE A 121 -9.75 -2.32 5.99
N LYS A 122 -8.76 -3.23 5.99
CA LYS A 122 -8.58 -4.18 7.10
C LYS A 122 -8.32 -3.48 8.42
N PHE A 123 -7.54 -2.39 8.40
CA PHE A 123 -7.29 -1.57 9.58
C PHE A 123 -8.58 -0.90 10.09
N LEU A 124 -9.36 -0.29 9.19
CA LEU A 124 -10.64 0.33 9.54
C LEU A 124 -11.63 -0.70 10.10
N ASN A 125 -11.81 -1.83 9.43
CA ASN A 125 -12.70 -2.88 9.92
C ASN A 125 -12.22 -3.45 11.26
N GLY A 126 -10.90 -3.57 11.46
CA GLY A 126 -10.32 -3.97 12.74
C GLY A 126 -10.64 -3.00 13.88
N LEU A 127 -10.65 -1.70 13.63
CA LEU A 127 -11.07 -0.68 14.61
C LEU A 127 -12.57 -0.79 14.93
N ILE A 128 -13.42 -0.95 13.90
CA ILE A 128 -14.88 -1.00 14.06
C ILE A 128 -15.33 -2.29 14.75
N SER A 129 -14.71 -3.42 14.41
CA SER A 129 -15.03 -4.73 14.97
C SER A 129 -14.41 -4.97 16.35
N GLY A 130 -13.54 -4.08 16.82
CA GLY A 130 -12.85 -4.22 18.11
C GLY A 130 -11.65 -5.16 18.10
N ASN A 131 -11.18 -5.63 16.92
CA ASN A 131 -9.95 -6.40 16.80
C ASN A 131 -8.70 -5.55 17.08
N ILE A 132 -8.80 -4.24 16.90
CA ILE A 132 -7.77 -3.25 17.26
C ILE A 132 -8.37 -2.39 18.38
N ASP A 133 -7.89 -2.62 19.60
CA ASP A 133 -8.35 -1.86 20.78
C ASP A 133 -7.61 -0.52 20.87
N SER A 134 -8.22 0.52 20.31
CA SER A 134 -7.76 1.90 20.43
C SER A 134 -8.96 2.85 20.43
N PRO A 135 -9.46 3.25 21.63
CA PRO A 135 -10.60 4.15 21.72
C PRO A 135 -10.27 5.53 21.11
N ASP A 136 -9.02 5.98 21.21
CA ASP A 136 -8.57 7.24 20.62
C ASP A 136 -8.72 7.24 19.09
N LEU A 137 -8.25 6.19 18.42
CA LEU A 137 -8.37 6.07 16.96
C LEU A 137 -9.81 5.83 16.52
N LEU A 138 -10.58 5.06 17.29
CA LEU A 138 -12.00 4.83 17.02
C LEU A 138 -12.80 6.14 17.12
N SER A 139 -12.46 7.01 18.08
CA SER A 139 -13.12 8.31 18.24
C SER A 139 -12.95 9.26 17.04
N LEU A 140 -11.92 9.05 16.22
CA LEU A 140 -11.66 9.83 15.01
C LEU A 140 -12.51 9.37 13.81
N ILE A 141 -13.15 8.19 13.89
CA ILE A 141 -14.02 7.66 12.84
C ILE A 141 -15.40 8.30 12.99
N ASN A 142 -15.79 9.12 12.00
CA ASN A 142 -17.08 9.77 11.99
C ASN A 142 -18.08 8.97 11.15
N PHE A 143 -19.03 8.30 11.79
CA PHE A 143 -20.11 7.62 11.08
C PHE A 143 -21.13 8.63 10.56
N ARG A 144 -21.60 8.41 9.34
CA ARG A 144 -22.70 9.17 8.77
C ARG A 144 -24.01 8.45 9.06
N VAL A 145 -24.81 9.00 9.97
CA VAL A 145 -26.14 8.48 10.29
C VAL A 145 -27.20 9.36 9.60
N PRO A 146 -27.80 8.93 8.47
CA PRO A 146 -28.80 9.72 7.77
C PRO A 146 -30.09 9.81 8.60
N GLN A 147 -30.55 11.04 8.86
CA GLN A 147 -31.84 11.30 9.51
C GLN A 147 -33.04 11.04 8.59
N ARG A 148 -32.81 11.00 7.27
CA ARG A 148 -33.81 10.77 6.22
C ARG A 148 -33.19 9.91 5.13
N ASN A 149 -34.00 9.06 4.49
CA ASN A 149 -33.56 8.28 3.34
C ASN A 149 -33.05 9.21 2.23
N SER A 150 -31.74 9.16 2.01
CA SER A 150 -31.03 9.90 0.97
C SER A 150 -30.54 8.92 -0.07
N ARG A 151 -30.34 9.40 -1.31
CA ARG A 151 -29.64 8.63 -2.35
C ARG A 151 -28.14 8.49 -2.09
N ASN A 152 -27.63 9.25 -1.11
CA ASN A 152 -26.23 9.17 -0.69
C ASN A 152 -26.07 8.12 0.40
N ASN A 153 -25.47 6.98 0.04
CA ASN A 153 -25.25 5.82 0.92
C ASN A 153 -23.84 5.82 1.55
N ALA A 154 -23.15 6.96 1.61
CA ALA A 154 -21.83 7.03 2.25
C ALA A 154 -21.90 6.64 3.73
N ALA A 155 -21.12 5.64 4.15
CA ALA A 155 -21.08 5.13 5.51
C ALA A 155 -20.41 6.11 6.50
N PHE A 156 -19.44 6.90 6.04
CA PHE A 156 -18.64 7.79 6.87
C PHE A 156 -18.82 9.26 6.50
N TYR A 157 -18.72 10.13 7.50
CA TYR A 157 -18.61 11.56 7.32
C TYR A 157 -17.13 11.95 7.21
N VAL A 158 -16.74 12.56 6.09
CA VAL A 158 -15.37 13.02 5.84
C VAL A 158 -15.31 14.53 6.04
N PRO A 159 -14.58 15.03 7.06
CA PRO A 159 -14.44 16.48 7.27
C PRO A 159 -13.75 17.16 6.08
N SER A 160 -14.07 18.42 5.86
CA SER A 160 -13.39 19.26 4.86
C SER A 160 -12.16 19.91 5.48
N TYR A 161 -11.02 19.79 4.81
CA TYR A 161 -9.75 20.36 5.26
C TYR A 161 -9.24 21.39 4.26
N THR A 162 -8.54 22.42 4.76
CA THR A 162 -7.96 23.49 3.94
C THR A 162 -6.63 23.11 3.30
N SER A 163 -5.93 22.12 3.86
CA SER A 163 -4.64 21.63 3.36
C SER A 163 -4.77 20.22 2.80
N ASN A 164 -4.12 19.99 1.65
CA ASN A 164 -4.00 18.66 1.05
C ASN A 164 -3.35 17.64 1.98
N TYR A 165 -2.48 18.08 2.90
CA TYR A 165 -1.85 17.19 3.87
C TYR A 165 -2.88 16.57 4.82
N LEU A 166 -3.73 17.40 5.43
CA LEU A 166 -4.77 16.95 6.37
C LEU A 166 -5.87 16.18 5.64
N ALA A 167 -6.24 16.58 4.42
CA ALA A 167 -7.20 15.82 3.62
C ALA A 167 -6.73 14.39 3.30
N ASN A 168 -5.40 14.17 3.28
CA ASN A 168 -4.79 12.88 3.00
C ASN A 168 -4.21 12.20 4.24
N GLU A 169 -4.57 12.64 5.44
CA GLU A 169 -4.21 11.90 6.65
C GLU A 169 -4.80 10.48 6.61
N PRO A 170 -4.20 9.51 7.32
CA PRO A 170 -4.56 8.09 7.20
C PRO A 170 -6.05 7.81 7.38
N ILE A 171 -6.66 8.29 8.47
CA ILE A 171 -8.05 7.99 8.83
C ILE A 171 -9.01 8.66 7.86
N THR A 172 -8.88 9.97 7.63
CA THR A 172 -9.71 10.69 6.64
C THR A 172 -9.63 10.06 5.26
N ARG A 173 -8.44 9.67 4.80
CA ARG A 173 -8.28 9.04 3.50
C ARG A 173 -8.95 7.67 3.42
N ILE A 174 -8.78 6.81 4.43
CA ILE A 174 -9.46 5.50 4.46
C ILE A 174 -10.99 5.72 4.53
N MET A 175 -11.41 6.67 5.37
CA MET A 175 -12.70 7.39 5.38
C MET A 175 -13.31 7.56 3.99
N SER A 176 -12.62 8.36 3.20
CA SER A 176 -13.01 8.75 1.86
C SER A 176 -13.00 7.60 0.87
N LEU A 177 -12.03 6.69 0.96
CA LEU A 177 -11.94 5.52 0.07
C LEU A 177 -13.09 4.54 0.33
N ALA A 178 -13.45 4.33 1.59
CA ALA A 178 -14.57 3.51 2.01
C ALA A 178 -15.91 3.99 1.45
N ASN A 179 -16.13 5.30 1.42
CA ASN A 179 -17.34 5.88 0.84
C ASN A 179 -17.44 5.68 -0.69
N VAL A 180 -16.32 5.44 -1.38
CA VAL A 180 -16.27 5.21 -2.83
C VAL A 180 -16.39 3.74 -3.17
N ASP A 181 -15.76 2.86 -2.39
CA ASP A 181 -15.73 1.40 -2.60
C ASP A 181 -16.15 0.65 -1.33
N ASP A 182 -17.46 0.66 -1.05
CA ASP A 182 -18.07 0.01 0.12
C ASP A 182 -18.03 -1.52 0.04
N SER A 183 -17.74 -2.08 -1.15
CA SER A 183 -17.72 -3.53 -1.39
C SER A 183 -16.66 -4.28 -0.57
N ARG A 184 -15.66 -3.56 -0.05
CA ARG A 184 -14.51 -4.12 0.70
C ARG A 184 -14.65 -4.02 2.22
N LEU A 185 -15.77 -3.48 2.72
CA LEU A 185 -16.06 -3.36 4.15
C LEU A 185 -16.80 -4.56 4.73
N CYS A 186 -17.38 -5.40 3.86
CA CYS A 186 -18.10 -6.63 4.21
C CYS A 186 -17.19 -7.86 4.31
#